data_AF-A0A072NVS9-F1
#
_entry.id   AF-A0A072NVS9-F1
#
_cell.length_a   1.000
_cell.length_b   1.000
_cell.length_c   1.000
_cell.angle_alpha   90.00
_cell.angle_beta   90.00
_cell.angle_gamma   90.00
#
_symmetry.space_group_name_H-M   'P 1'
#
loop_
_entity.id
_entity.type
_entity.pdbx_description
1 polymer ?
#
loop_
_entity_poly.entity_id
_entity_poly.type
_entity_poly.pdbx_seq_one_letter_code
_entity_poly.pdbx_strand_id
1 'polypeptide(L)'
;MGPRGKNPAALEEELLANCKTNLVGTVHLFNLFLPLVLKGQQKKVIAISSGSADLELISKFEIEVSGPYAAGKAATNVVVAKFGAEYAKEGVLFMSICPGVVDTGHFDPEKLSEKELQSTLELAGKFKRYAPHFEGPATPEASVKAIISVFEKSSIAKGDSGAFISHLGTKQWL
;
A
#
# COMPACT_ATOMS: atom_id res chain seq x y z
N MET A 1 -17.65 -3.53 -0.44
CA MET A 1 -18.79 -2.72 0.05
C MET A 1 -19.77 -3.56 0.87
N GLY A 2 -20.26 -4.72 0.37
CA GLY A 2 -20.70 -5.87 1.17
C GLY A 2 -21.61 -5.62 2.39
N PRO A 3 -21.54 -6.47 3.44
CA PRO A 3 -22.33 -6.32 4.67
C PRO A 3 -22.12 -4.98 5.39
N ARG A 4 -20.99 -4.31 5.20
CA ARG A 4 -20.70 -2.98 5.78
C ARG A 4 -21.62 -1.89 5.22
N GLY A 5 -22.09 -2.04 3.98
CA GLY A 5 -23.11 -1.15 3.40
C GLY A 5 -24.47 -1.19 4.12
N LYS A 6 -24.71 -2.18 5.00
CA LYS A 6 -25.92 -2.22 5.85
C LYS A 6 -25.88 -1.22 7.00
N ASN A 7 -24.71 -0.65 7.32
CA ASN A 7 -24.56 0.45 8.25
C ASN A 7 -23.81 1.61 7.57
N PRO A 8 -24.52 2.49 6.82
CA PRO A 8 -23.92 3.56 6.06
C PRO A 8 -23.06 4.52 6.90
N ALA A 9 -23.50 4.85 8.13
CA ALA A 9 -22.77 5.75 9.01
C ALA A 9 -21.40 5.18 9.42
N ALA A 10 -21.37 3.90 9.83
CA ALA A 10 -20.10 3.25 10.18
C ALA A 10 -19.18 3.09 8.95
N LEU A 11 -19.74 2.83 7.77
CA LEU A 11 -18.96 2.77 6.53
C LEU A 11 -18.36 4.13 6.16
N GLU A 12 -19.13 5.21 6.28
CA GLU A 12 -18.65 6.56 6.06
C GLU A 12 -17.55 6.94 7.04
N GLU A 13 -17.74 6.66 8.33
CA GLU A 13 -16.74 6.89 9.36
C GLU A 13 -15.42 6.16 9.05
N GLU A 14 -15.49 4.90 8.63
CA GLU A 14 -14.30 4.13 8.27
C GLU A 14 -13.59 4.69 7.03
N LEU A 15 -14.34 5.14 6.02
CA LEU A 15 -13.81 5.80 4.83
C LEU A 15 -13.11 7.12 5.19
N LEU A 16 -13.76 7.96 5.99
CA LEU A 16 -13.22 9.24 6.44
C LEU A 16 -11.98 9.04 7.33
N ALA A 17 -11.99 8.05 8.22
CA ALA A 17 -10.84 7.71 9.05
C ALA A 17 -9.64 7.26 8.22
N ASN A 18 -9.86 6.38 7.22
CA ASN A 18 -8.80 5.96 6.30
C ASN A 18 -8.29 7.12 5.45
N CYS A 19 -9.17 7.99 4.96
CA CYS A 19 -8.80 9.19 4.21
C CYS A 19 -7.95 10.14 5.07
N LYS A 20 -8.39 10.42 6.29
CA LYS A 20 -7.67 11.32 7.21
C LYS A 20 -6.26 10.80 7.51
N THR A 21 -6.13 9.51 7.85
CA THR A 21 -4.85 8.93 8.27
C THR A 21 -3.92 8.63 7.10
N ASN A 22 -4.40 7.90 6.07
CA ASN A 22 -3.53 7.41 4.99
C ASN A 22 -3.36 8.39 3.82
N LEU A 23 -4.29 9.33 3.63
CA LEU A 23 -4.24 10.29 2.52
C LEU A 23 -3.87 11.68 3.01
N VAL A 24 -4.73 12.31 3.80
CA VAL A 24 -4.55 13.70 4.24
C VAL A 24 -3.29 13.85 5.09
N GLY A 25 -3.08 12.95 6.06
CA GLY A 25 -1.85 12.93 6.86
C GLY A 25 -0.59 12.79 6.01
N THR A 26 -0.61 11.93 5.00
CA THR A 26 0.53 11.75 4.07
C THR A 26 0.80 12.99 3.23
N VAL A 27 -0.24 13.65 2.69
CA VAL A 27 -0.09 14.91 1.95
C VAL A 27 0.51 16.00 2.83
N HIS A 28 0.04 16.13 4.07
CA HIS A 28 0.61 17.10 5.02
C HIS A 28 2.08 16.80 5.32
N LEU A 29 2.42 15.53 5.54
CA LEU A 29 3.80 15.13 5.80
C LEU A 29 4.71 15.45 4.61
N PHE A 30 4.26 15.16 3.38
CA PHE A 30 5.02 15.49 2.17
C PHE A 30 5.28 16.98 2.09
N ASN A 31 4.24 17.81 2.15
CA ASN A 31 4.39 19.26 2.06
C ASN A 31 5.29 19.84 3.15
N LEU A 32 5.20 19.31 4.37
CA LEU A 32 6.02 19.78 5.49
C LEU A 32 7.51 19.49 5.29
N PHE A 33 7.86 18.29 4.80
CA PHE A 33 9.25 17.86 4.65
C PHE A 33 9.86 18.18 3.30
N LEU A 34 9.05 18.47 2.28
CA LEU A 34 9.51 18.71 0.92
C LEU A 34 10.60 19.82 0.82
N PRO A 35 10.51 20.97 1.51
CA PRO A 35 11.58 21.97 1.49
C PRO A 35 12.93 21.42 2.00
N LEU A 36 12.92 20.46 2.91
CA LEU A 36 14.13 19.79 3.42
C LEU A 36 14.64 18.76 2.40
N VAL A 37 13.73 17.98 1.81
CA VAL A 37 14.06 17.01 0.75
C VAL A 37 14.73 17.70 -0.44
N LEU A 38 14.20 18.85 -0.87
CA LEU A 38 14.76 19.63 -1.99
C LEU A 38 16.19 20.12 -1.74
N LYS A 39 16.54 20.39 -0.48
CA LYS A 39 17.90 20.78 -0.06
C LYS A 39 18.82 19.59 0.20
N GLY A 40 18.24 18.40 0.38
CA GLY A 40 18.98 17.16 0.61
C GLY A 40 19.62 16.59 -0.65
N GLN A 41 20.55 15.66 -0.46
CA GLN A 41 21.26 14.99 -1.56
C GLN A 41 20.51 13.78 -2.11
N GLN A 42 19.82 13.02 -1.25
CA GLN A 42 19.15 11.78 -1.65
C GLN A 42 17.89 12.02 -2.48
N LYS A 43 17.08 13.02 -2.11
CA LYS A 43 15.86 13.45 -2.82
C LYS A 43 14.89 12.30 -3.17
N LYS A 44 14.62 11.40 -2.21
CA LYS A 44 13.63 10.31 -2.36
C LYS A 44 12.53 10.45 -1.30
N VAL A 45 11.28 10.26 -1.71
CA VAL A 45 10.10 10.18 -0.83
C VAL A 45 9.36 8.88 -1.16
N ILE A 46 9.34 7.95 -0.20
CA ILE A 46 8.78 6.61 -0.38
C ILE A 46 7.56 6.46 0.53
N ALA A 47 6.39 6.22 -0.07
CA ALA A 47 5.15 5.96 0.63
C ALA A 47 4.93 4.44 0.76
N ILE A 48 4.52 4.00 1.96
CA ILE A 48 4.10 2.61 2.16
C ILE A 48 2.63 2.45 1.75
N SER A 49 2.43 1.69 0.68
CA SER A 49 1.12 1.38 0.11
C SER A 49 0.74 -0.09 0.35
N SER A 50 -0.16 -0.65 -0.44
CA SER A 50 -0.62 -2.04 -0.34
C SER A 50 -1.03 -2.57 -1.69
N GLY A 51 -0.79 -3.86 -1.96
CA GLY A 51 -1.28 -4.54 -3.16
C GLY A 51 -2.81 -4.54 -3.23
N SER A 52 -3.50 -4.42 -2.09
CA SER A 52 -4.95 -4.25 -2.01
C SER A 52 -5.44 -2.94 -2.64
N ALA A 53 -4.56 -2.02 -3.03
CA ALA A 53 -4.90 -0.81 -3.77
C ALA A 53 -4.90 -1.00 -5.29
N ASP A 54 -4.52 -2.18 -5.78
CA ASP A 54 -4.40 -2.47 -7.21
C ASP A 54 -5.72 -2.98 -7.79
N LEU A 55 -6.28 -2.22 -8.73
CA LEU A 55 -7.59 -2.50 -9.34
C LEU A 55 -7.60 -3.82 -10.14
N GLU A 56 -6.48 -4.16 -10.80
CA GLU A 56 -6.36 -5.40 -11.57
C GLU A 56 -6.33 -6.60 -10.63
N LEU A 57 -5.54 -6.55 -9.55
CA LEU A 57 -5.53 -7.60 -8.53
C LEU A 57 -6.92 -7.81 -7.93
N ILE A 58 -7.59 -6.72 -7.51
CA ILE A 58 -8.92 -6.77 -6.90
C ILE A 58 -9.93 -7.45 -7.83
N SER A 59 -10.00 -6.99 -9.09
CA SER A 59 -11.01 -7.46 -10.04
C SER A 59 -10.73 -8.88 -10.55
N LYS A 60 -9.46 -9.20 -10.84
CA LYS A 60 -9.06 -10.51 -11.39
C LYS A 60 -9.13 -11.65 -10.38
N PHE A 61 -8.84 -11.37 -9.11
CA PHE A 61 -8.81 -12.40 -8.05
C PHE A 61 -9.97 -12.28 -7.07
N GLU A 62 -10.93 -11.39 -7.36
CA GLU A 62 -12.18 -11.23 -6.62
C GLU A 62 -11.90 -10.93 -5.15
N ILE A 63 -11.08 -9.91 -4.86
CA ILE A 63 -10.72 -9.54 -3.48
C ILE A 63 -11.65 -8.44 -2.98
N GLU A 64 -12.76 -8.81 -2.34
CA GLU A 64 -13.81 -7.88 -1.88
C GLU A 64 -13.58 -7.27 -0.48
N VAL A 65 -12.62 -7.79 0.27
CA VAL A 65 -12.34 -7.38 1.66
C VAL A 65 -11.61 -6.04 1.73
N SER A 66 -11.64 -5.40 2.91
CA SER A 66 -10.84 -4.19 3.21
C SER A 66 -11.08 -2.98 2.30
N GLY A 67 -12.32 -2.80 1.80
CA GLY A 67 -12.67 -1.74 0.84
C GLY A 67 -12.22 -0.32 1.23
N PRO A 68 -12.59 0.21 2.41
CA PRO A 68 -12.17 1.57 2.82
C PRO A 68 -10.65 1.74 2.89
N TYR A 69 -9.93 0.73 3.39
CA TYR A 69 -8.47 0.71 3.43
C TYR A 69 -7.86 0.71 2.03
N ALA A 70 -8.35 -0.17 1.15
CA ALA A 70 -7.92 -0.28 -0.25
C ALA A 70 -8.12 1.05 -1.01
N ALA A 71 -9.30 1.67 -0.86
CA ALA A 71 -9.62 2.96 -1.46
C ALA A 71 -8.68 4.07 -0.95
N GLY A 72 -8.43 4.12 0.36
CA GLY A 72 -7.48 5.05 0.96
C GLY A 72 -6.06 4.91 0.38
N LYS A 73 -5.54 3.68 0.33
CA LYS A 73 -4.22 3.41 -0.25
C LYS A 73 -4.15 3.71 -1.76
N ALA A 74 -5.22 3.44 -2.51
CA ALA A 74 -5.29 3.81 -3.93
C ALA A 74 -5.25 5.33 -4.12
N ALA A 75 -5.96 6.09 -3.29
CA ALA A 75 -5.88 7.56 -3.30
C ALA A 75 -4.47 8.05 -2.97
N THR A 76 -3.78 7.44 -1.98
CA THR A 76 -2.38 7.76 -1.67
C THR A 76 -1.46 7.52 -2.87
N ASN A 77 -1.65 6.42 -3.62
CA ASN A 77 -0.87 6.14 -4.82
C ASN A 77 -1.05 7.23 -5.89
N VAL A 78 -2.28 7.73 -6.08
CA VAL A 78 -2.56 8.84 -7.00
C VAL A 78 -1.84 10.12 -6.55
N VAL A 79 -1.90 10.45 -5.26
CA VAL A 79 -1.17 11.60 -4.70
C VAL A 79 0.33 11.46 -4.94
N VAL A 80 0.92 10.31 -4.63
CA VAL A 80 2.35 10.06 -4.85
C VAL A 80 2.72 10.22 -6.33
N ALA A 81 1.89 9.75 -7.25
CA ALA A 81 2.09 9.96 -8.69
C ALA A 81 2.02 11.44 -9.08
N LYS A 82 1.10 12.23 -8.48
CA LYS A 82 1.02 13.68 -8.71
C LYS A 82 2.25 14.42 -8.21
N PHE A 83 2.70 14.14 -6.98
CA PHE A 83 3.96 14.71 -6.45
C PHE A 83 5.16 14.27 -7.29
N GLY A 84 5.21 13.01 -7.74
CA GLY A 84 6.27 12.53 -8.63
C GLY A 84 6.31 13.24 -9.98
N ALA A 85 5.15 13.57 -10.55
CA ALA A 85 5.08 14.36 -11.78
C ALA A 85 5.47 15.83 -11.56
N GLU A 86 5.10 16.41 -10.42
CA GLU A 86 5.38 17.79 -10.05
C GLU A 86 6.88 18.01 -9.79
N TYR A 87 7.50 17.16 -8.96
CA TYR A 87 8.85 17.39 -8.43
C TYR A 87 9.97 16.63 -9.14
N ALA A 88 9.66 15.91 -10.22
CA ALA A 88 10.68 15.18 -11.00
C ALA A 88 11.74 16.12 -11.60
N LYS A 89 11.35 17.34 -12.02
CA LYS A 89 12.28 18.32 -12.62
C LYS A 89 13.24 18.90 -11.58
N GLU A 90 12.83 18.99 -10.33
CA GLU A 90 13.64 19.37 -9.17
C GLU A 90 14.51 18.21 -8.63
N GLY A 91 14.40 17.04 -9.26
CA GLY A 91 15.19 15.85 -8.96
C GLY A 91 14.68 15.04 -7.77
N VAL A 92 13.40 15.17 -7.39
CA VAL A 92 12.80 14.40 -6.30
C VAL A 92 12.06 13.17 -6.84
N LEU A 93 12.47 11.99 -6.37
CA LEU A 93 11.81 10.73 -6.67
C LEU A 93 10.69 10.48 -5.66
N PHE A 94 9.44 10.45 -6.13
CA PHE A 94 8.30 9.99 -5.33
C PHE A 94 7.88 8.60 -5.78
N MET A 95 7.67 7.66 -4.85
CA MET A 95 7.24 6.31 -5.17
C MET A 95 6.36 5.72 -4.07
N SER A 96 5.49 4.79 -4.45
CA SER A 96 4.69 3.98 -3.53
C SER A 96 5.15 2.52 -3.58
N ILE A 97 5.44 1.93 -2.43
CA ILE A 97 5.87 0.54 -2.33
C ILE A 97 4.89 -0.26 -1.46
N CYS A 98 4.34 -1.34 -2.01
CA CYS A 98 3.62 -2.35 -1.26
C CYS A 98 4.62 -3.26 -0.52
N PRO A 99 4.50 -3.42 0.81
CA PRO A 99 5.44 -4.20 1.61
C PRO A 99 5.28 -5.72 1.46
N GLY A 100 4.24 -6.18 0.74
CA GLY A 100 3.78 -7.57 0.78
C GLY A 100 2.83 -7.81 1.95
N VAL A 101 2.68 -9.08 2.35
CA VAL A 101 2.00 -9.45 3.60
C VAL A 101 3.08 -9.54 4.68
N VAL A 102 2.88 -8.81 5.78
CA VAL A 102 3.87 -8.69 6.85
C VAL A 102 3.20 -9.04 8.18
N ASP A 103 3.84 -9.93 8.93
CA ASP A 103 3.43 -10.20 10.31
C ASP A 103 3.90 -9.06 11.21
N THR A 104 2.95 -8.25 11.66
CA THR A 104 3.20 -7.11 12.55
C THR A 104 2.83 -7.41 14.00
N GLY A 105 2.51 -8.67 14.34
CA GLY A 105 2.10 -9.08 15.68
C GLY A 105 0.69 -8.67 16.10
N HIS A 106 -0.11 -8.13 15.17
CA HIS A 106 -1.50 -7.74 15.39
C HIS A 106 -2.52 -8.81 14.98
N PHE A 107 -2.08 -9.85 14.26
CA PHE A 107 -2.93 -10.95 13.86
C PHE A 107 -2.90 -12.05 14.91
N ASP A 108 -4.04 -12.32 15.52
CA ASP A 108 -4.23 -13.40 16.47
C ASP A 108 -5.41 -14.27 16.02
N PRO A 109 -5.16 -15.45 15.44
CA PRO A 109 -6.22 -16.30 14.90
C PRO A 109 -7.18 -16.80 15.99
N GLU A 110 -6.75 -16.87 17.24
CA GLU A 110 -7.59 -17.34 18.37
C GLU A 110 -8.64 -16.30 18.78
N LYS A 111 -8.44 -15.03 18.40
CA LYS A 111 -9.37 -13.93 18.70
C LYS A 111 -10.38 -13.67 17.59
N LEU A 112 -10.29 -14.37 16.46
CA LEU A 112 -11.20 -14.18 15.34
C LEU A 112 -12.56 -14.82 15.63
N SER A 113 -13.64 -14.11 15.30
CA SER A 113 -14.94 -14.75 15.17
C SER A 113 -14.93 -15.76 14.03
N GLU A 114 -15.86 -16.72 14.05
CA GLU A 114 -15.99 -17.73 12.99
C GLU A 114 -16.10 -17.12 11.59
N LYS A 115 -16.82 -16.00 11.47
CA LYS A 115 -16.97 -15.26 10.23
C LYS A 115 -15.66 -14.61 9.76
N GLU A 116 -14.87 -14.08 10.68
CA GLU A 116 -13.57 -13.47 10.36
C GLU A 116 -12.53 -14.53 9.97
N LEU A 117 -12.55 -15.68 10.66
CA LEU A 117 -11.73 -16.83 10.31
C LEU A 117 -12.06 -17.31 8.89
N GLN A 118 -13.35 -17.51 8.58
CA GLN A 118 -13.80 -17.90 7.25
C GLN A 118 -13.35 -16.90 6.17
N SER A 119 -13.54 -15.60 6.40
CA SER A 119 -13.08 -14.55 5.49
C SER A 119 -11.56 -14.55 5.29
N THR A 120 -10.80 -14.86 6.35
CA THR A 120 -9.33 -14.96 6.30
C THR A 120 -8.89 -16.17 5.47
N LEU A 121 -9.53 -17.32 5.65
CA LEU A 121 -9.26 -18.54 4.87
C LEU A 121 -9.59 -18.34 3.39
N GLU A 122 -10.71 -17.68 3.07
CA GLU A 122 -11.08 -17.33 1.71
C GLU A 122 -10.05 -16.41 1.05
N LEU A 123 -9.58 -15.38 1.78
CA LEU A 123 -8.53 -14.49 1.30
C LEU A 123 -7.21 -15.25 1.06
N ALA A 124 -6.82 -16.14 1.98
CA ALA A 124 -5.64 -16.99 1.82
C ALA A 124 -5.75 -17.89 0.57
N GLY A 125 -6.93 -18.44 0.31
CA GLY A 125 -7.21 -19.19 -0.92
C GLY A 125 -7.04 -18.33 -2.18
N LYS A 126 -7.54 -17.09 -2.18
CA LYS A 126 -7.34 -16.12 -3.27
C LYS A 126 -5.87 -15.77 -3.48
N PHE A 127 -5.12 -15.57 -2.40
CA PHE A 127 -3.66 -15.36 -2.46
C PHE A 127 -2.94 -16.57 -3.04
N LYS A 128 -3.32 -17.79 -2.69
CA LYS A 128 -2.72 -19.00 -3.27
C LYS A 128 -3.02 -19.14 -4.77
N ARG A 129 -4.22 -18.74 -5.22
CA ARG A 129 -4.55 -18.67 -6.66
C ARG A 129 -3.70 -17.62 -7.40
N TYR A 130 -3.47 -16.47 -6.77
CA TYR A 130 -2.68 -15.38 -7.33
C TYR A 130 -1.18 -15.67 -7.37
N ALA A 131 -0.62 -16.12 -6.24
CA ALA A 131 0.78 -16.41 -6.04
C ALA A 131 0.92 -17.80 -5.40
N PRO A 132 0.95 -18.88 -6.19
CA PRO A 132 1.06 -20.24 -5.67
C PRO A 132 2.35 -20.50 -4.88
N HIS A 133 3.37 -19.69 -5.09
CA HIS A 133 4.65 -19.73 -4.37
C HIS A 133 4.65 -18.89 -3.08
N PHE A 134 3.55 -18.17 -2.77
CA PHE A 134 3.44 -17.45 -1.51
C PHE A 134 3.37 -18.43 -0.34
N GLU A 135 4.34 -18.34 0.57
CA GLU A 135 4.49 -19.24 1.72
C GLU A 135 3.91 -18.65 3.01
N GLY A 136 3.57 -17.37 3.01
CA GLY A 136 2.98 -16.69 4.16
C GLY A 136 3.59 -15.31 4.41
N PRO A 137 3.17 -14.65 5.51
CA PRO A 137 3.67 -13.33 5.88
C PRO A 137 5.18 -13.30 6.09
N ALA A 138 5.84 -12.22 5.66
CA ALA A 138 7.23 -11.95 5.99
C ALA A 138 7.35 -11.30 7.38
N THR A 139 8.53 -11.37 8.01
CA THR A 139 8.80 -10.55 9.20
C THR A 139 8.94 -9.07 8.82
N PRO A 140 8.77 -8.12 9.77
CA PRO A 140 8.98 -6.71 9.51
C PRO A 140 10.38 -6.41 8.97
N GLU A 141 11.42 -7.04 9.52
CA GLU A 141 12.81 -6.85 9.09
C GLU A 141 13.03 -7.32 7.65
N ALA A 142 12.45 -8.47 7.27
CA ALA A 142 12.55 -8.99 5.91
C ALA A 142 11.86 -8.06 4.90
N SER A 143 10.66 -7.56 5.23
CA SER A 143 9.93 -6.60 4.40
C SER A 143 10.70 -5.28 4.25
N VAL A 144 11.22 -4.71 5.34
CA VAL A 144 12.01 -3.46 5.30
C VAL A 144 13.25 -3.62 4.42
N LYS A 145 14.00 -4.73 4.56
CA LYS A 145 15.16 -5.01 3.70
C LYS A 145 14.80 -5.07 2.22
N ALA A 146 13.67 -5.71 1.88
CA ALA A 146 13.19 -5.79 0.52
C ALA A 146 12.81 -4.42 -0.04
N ILE A 147 12.07 -3.61 0.72
CA ILE A 147 11.67 -2.24 0.34
C ILE A 147 12.90 -1.34 0.13
N ILE A 148 13.89 -1.41 1.03
CA ILE A 148 15.16 -0.68 0.89
C ILE A 148 15.86 -1.08 -0.41
N SER A 149 15.96 -2.38 -0.70
CA SER A 149 16.57 -2.86 -1.95
C SER A 149 15.90 -2.30 -3.19
N VAL A 150 14.57 -2.14 -3.17
CA VAL A 150 13.79 -1.57 -4.27
C VAL A 150 14.12 -0.08 -4.45
N PHE A 151 13.90 0.75 -3.43
CA PHE A 151 14.06 2.20 -3.62
C PHE A 151 15.51 2.63 -3.82
N GLU A 152 16.50 1.88 -3.32
CA GLU A 152 17.92 2.14 -3.58
C GLU A 152 18.24 2.00 -5.08
N LYS A 153 17.62 1.03 -5.75
CA LYS A 153 17.79 0.79 -7.19
C LYS A 153 16.94 1.72 -8.06
N SER A 154 15.93 2.37 -7.49
CA SER A 154 15.03 3.26 -8.23
C SER A 154 15.60 4.64 -8.50
N SER A 155 15.20 5.24 -9.62
CA SER A 155 15.62 6.58 -10.02
C SER A 155 14.64 7.23 -11.01
N ILE A 156 14.65 8.57 -11.07
CA ILE A 156 13.89 9.33 -12.08
C ILE A 156 14.32 8.96 -13.50
N ALA A 157 15.63 8.76 -13.72
CA ALA A 157 16.19 8.40 -15.02
C ALA A 157 15.68 7.05 -15.58
N LYS A 158 15.29 6.13 -14.69
CA LYS A 158 14.66 4.85 -15.06
C LYS A 158 13.15 4.96 -15.29
N GLY A 159 12.56 6.13 -15.07
CA GLY A 159 11.11 6.33 -15.15
C GLY A 159 10.35 5.90 -13.90
N ASP A 160 11.02 5.73 -12.76
CA ASP A 160 10.38 5.21 -11.54
C ASP A 160 9.53 6.26 -10.79
N SER A 161 9.56 7.54 -11.20
CA SER A 161 8.81 8.60 -10.52
C SER A 161 7.30 8.37 -10.64
N GLY A 162 6.62 8.42 -9.51
CA GLY A 162 5.19 8.13 -9.38
C GLY A 162 4.83 6.65 -9.45
N ALA A 163 5.80 5.73 -9.52
CA ALA A 163 5.52 4.32 -9.64
C ALA A 163 4.89 3.76 -8.35
N PHE A 164 3.99 2.78 -8.54
CA PHE A 164 3.38 1.97 -7.49
C PHE A 164 3.76 0.51 -7.73
N ILE A 165 4.70 -0.01 -6.94
CA ILE A 165 5.29 -1.35 -7.11
C ILE A 165 5.36 -2.07 -5.76
N SER A 166 5.71 -3.35 -5.74
CA SER A 166 5.87 -4.12 -4.51
C SER A 166 7.31 -4.12 -3.99
N HIS A 167 7.50 -4.76 -2.84
CA HIS A 167 8.79 -5.15 -2.28
C HIS A 167 9.65 -6.02 -3.22
N LEU A 168 9.07 -6.57 -4.30
CA LEU A 168 9.78 -7.27 -5.38
C LEU A 168 10.25 -6.34 -6.51
N GLY A 169 9.91 -5.05 -6.45
CA GLY A 169 10.23 -4.07 -7.49
C GLY A 169 9.37 -4.15 -8.74
N THR A 170 8.24 -4.88 -8.68
CA THR A 170 7.35 -5.12 -9.83
C THR A 170 5.88 -4.92 -9.45
N LYS A 171 4.95 -5.20 -10.37
CA LYS A 171 3.51 -5.27 -10.12
C LYS A 171 3.05 -6.63 -9.57
N GLN A 172 3.98 -7.47 -9.12
CA GLN A 172 3.68 -8.69 -8.39
C GLN A 172 3.67 -8.41 -6.88
N TRP A 173 2.53 -8.57 -6.21
CA TRP A 173 2.29 -8.05 -4.85
C TRP A 173 2.67 -9.00 -3.72
N LEU A 174 2.72 -10.30 -4.02
CA LEU A 174 3.09 -11.41 -3.14
C LEU A 174 4.22 -12.21 -3.77
#